data_AF-A0A5D4RRG5-F1
#
_entry.id   AF-A0A5D4RRG5-F1
#
_cell.length_a   1.000
_cell.length_b   1.000
_cell.length_c   1.000
_cell.angle_alpha   90.00
_cell.angle_beta   90.00
_cell.angle_gamma   90.00
#
_symmetry.space_group_name_H-M   'P 1'
#
loop_
_entity.id
_entity.type
_entity.pdbx_description
1 polymer ?
#
loop_
_entity_poly.entity_id
_entity_poly.type
_entity_poly.pdbx_seq_one_letter_code
_entity_poly.pdbx_strand_id
1 'polypeptide(L)'
;MREEEKKHTSPKFLKRRWAYPAIYLASAAVVITGILWYQASNDVNEKAKDYSYDGVPTENQFDQPAEEVNRSLENFVMPVAKPDETVIEKEFYDANATAEEQEAALIVHGNEYYPNQGLDISKEGKNFNVLAAMSGEVTKVQEDALLGNTIEIEHSKGVVTRYQSVKDFKVAVGDTVKQGQEIAKAGKSSLNEEAGVHVHFEIRKDSLAVNPLEYFNKSLATLQEADLDQQVSTEQASEDKGTEEKKDAAEEKKESEGNEGQAKPKQGAEKKESDESSTTPDAADTKDEE
;
A
#
# COMPACT_ATOMS: atom_id res chain seq x y z
N MET A 1 92.75 47.93 42.84
CA MET A 1 92.41 46.76 42.00
C MET A 1 93.38 45.64 42.32
N ARG A 2 92.92 44.59 43.02
CA ARG A 2 93.47 43.22 42.98
C ARG A 2 92.47 42.31 43.72
N GLU A 3 92.21 41.18 43.08
CA GLU A 3 91.01 40.35 43.21
C GLU A 3 91.02 39.50 44.49
N GLU A 4 89.84 39.29 45.07
CA GLU A 4 89.61 38.31 46.14
C GLU A 4 89.44 36.91 45.53
N GLU A 5 90.38 36.00 45.79
CA GLU A 5 90.15 34.57 45.62
C GLU A 5 89.42 34.00 46.84
N LYS A 6 88.13 33.66 46.69
CA LYS A 6 87.42 32.79 47.65
C LYS A 6 87.55 31.34 47.19
N LYS A 7 88.39 30.59 47.92
CA LYS A 7 88.61 29.15 47.77
C LYS A 7 87.29 28.38 47.87
N HIS A 8 86.89 27.72 46.78
CA HIS A 8 85.84 26.71 46.78
C HIS A 8 86.31 25.48 47.58
N THR A 9 85.73 25.28 48.76
CA THR A 9 85.89 24.05 49.53
C THR A 9 84.96 22.99 48.94
N SER A 10 85.50 22.12 48.07
CA SER A 10 84.77 20.93 47.62
C SER A 10 84.45 20.02 48.81
N PRO A 11 83.20 19.56 49.02
CA PRO A 11 82.92 18.63 50.10
C PRO A 11 83.62 17.29 49.84
N LYS A 12 84.49 16.88 50.78
CA LYS A 12 85.30 15.66 50.77
C LYS A 12 84.47 14.39 51.01
N PHE A 13 83.40 14.18 50.24
CA PHE A 13 82.56 12.97 50.33
C PHE A 13 82.68 12.03 49.12
N LEU A 14 83.35 12.44 48.03
CA LEU A 14 83.53 11.63 46.81
C LEU A 14 84.79 10.73 46.76
N LYS A 15 85.47 10.46 47.88
CA LYS A 15 86.65 9.55 47.92
C LYS A 15 86.40 8.17 48.54
N ARG A 16 85.17 7.84 48.92
CA ARG A 16 84.85 6.50 49.43
C ARG A 16 84.45 5.59 48.27
N ARG A 17 85.09 4.41 48.14
CA ARG A 17 84.84 3.45 47.04
C ARG A 17 83.39 2.95 46.96
N TRP A 18 82.60 3.20 48.01
CA TRP A 18 81.17 2.88 48.09
C TRP A 18 80.24 4.08 47.81
N ALA A 19 80.79 5.29 47.64
CA ALA A 19 79.99 6.49 47.37
C ALA A 19 79.39 6.45 45.96
N TYR A 20 80.13 5.98 44.96
CA TYR A 20 79.63 5.83 43.59
C TYR A 20 78.48 4.82 43.48
N PRO A 21 78.55 3.59 44.04
CA PRO A 21 77.40 2.69 44.03
C PRO A 21 76.23 3.19 44.88
N ALA A 22 76.47 3.88 46.01
CA ALA A 22 75.38 4.47 46.80
C ALA A 22 74.66 5.62 46.05
N ILE A 23 75.40 6.46 45.34
CA ILE A 23 74.84 7.52 44.50
C ILE A 23 74.07 6.92 43.32
N TYR A 24 74.59 5.82 42.73
CA TYR A 24 73.92 5.13 41.62
C TYR A 24 72.61 4.46 42.06
N LEU A 25 72.60 3.87 43.26
CA LEU A 25 71.39 3.30 43.87
C LEU A 25 70.37 4.40 44.20
N ALA A 26 70.81 5.56 44.69
CA ALA A 26 69.93 6.70 44.96
C ALA A 26 69.34 7.28 43.65
N SER A 27 70.14 7.42 42.59
CA SER A 27 69.63 7.84 41.28
C SER A 27 68.70 6.81 40.66
N ALA A 28 69.01 5.51 40.80
CA ALA A 28 68.15 4.43 40.32
C ALA A 28 66.80 4.43 41.05
N ALA A 29 66.80 4.67 42.37
CA ALA A 29 65.57 4.79 43.14
C ALA A 29 64.70 5.94 42.63
N VAL A 30 65.27 7.13 42.36
CA VAL A 30 64.50 8.27 41.82
C VAL A 30 63.93 7.97 40.44
N VAL A 31 64.69 7.29 39.57
CA VAL A 31 64.20 6.88 38.24
C VAL A 31 63.10 5.83 38.36
N ILE A 32 63.23 4.84 39.25
CA ILE A 32 62.20 3.83 39.51
C ILE A 32 60.95 4.47 40.10
N THR A 33 61.08 5.42 41.03
CA THR A 33 59.95 6.18 41.57
C THR A 33 59.28 7.02 40.48
N GLY A 34 60.06 7.63 39.58
CA GLY A 34 59.53 8.35 38.42
C GLY A 34 58.80 7.44 37.42
N ILE A 35 59.30 6.24 37.16
CA ILE A 35 58.66 5.24 36.29
C ILE A 35 57.40 4.68 36.96
N LEU A 36 57.42 4.41 38.26
CA LEU A 36 56.23 3.98 39.01
C LEU A 36 55.17 5.08 39.06
N TRP A 37 55.57 6.35 39.21
CA TRP A 37 54.64 7.47 39.14
C TRP A 37 54.11 7.68 37.73
N TYR A 38 54.95 7.51 36.69
CA TYR A 38 54.54 7.59 35.29
C TYR A 38 53.64 6.42 34.86
N GLN A 39 53.90 5.21 35.36
CA GLN A 39 53.00 4.07 35.18
C GLN A 39 51.69 4.29 35.93
N ALA A 40 51.73 4.73 37.19
CA ALA A 40 50.53 5.04 37.97
C ALA A 40 49.75 6.26 37.42
N SER A 41 50.42 7.23 36.79
CA SER A 41 49.78 8.39 36.15
C SER A 41 49.31 8.11 34.73
N ASN A 42 49.86 7.09 34.06
CA ASN A 42 49.34 6.58 32.79
C ASN A 42 48.31 5.46 32.99
N ASP A 43 48.02 5.07 34.24
CA ASP A 43 46.87 4.23 34.62
C ASP A 43 45.56 5.04 34.69
N VAL A 44 45.44 6.02 33.78
CA VAL A 44 44.19 6.71 33.40
C VAL A 44 44.04 6.62 31.90
N ASN A 45 44.06 5.40 31.35
CA ASN A 45 43.16 5.00 30.26
C ASN A 45 43.26 3.51 29.92
N GLU A 46 43.24 2.61 30.90
CA GLU A 46 42.47 1.38 30.66
C GLU A 46 41.09 1.63 31.21
N LYS A 47 40.15 1.85 30.29
CA LYS A 47 38.76 1.45 30.49
C LYS A 47 38.78 -0.02 30.91
N ALA A 48 38.92 -0.28 32.19
CA ALA A 48 38.23 -1.37 32.81
C ALA A 48 36.78 -1.16 32.39
N LYS A 49 36.33 -1.98 31.44
CA LYS A 49 34.91 -2.20 31.21
C LYS A 49 34.40 -2.83 32.48
N ASP A 50 34.17 -1.99 33.47
CA ASP A 50 33.28 -2.29 34.56
C ASP A 50 31.95 -2.56 33.88
N TYR A 51 31.57 -3.83 33.83
CA TYR A 51 30.18 -4.21 33.62
C TYR A 51 29.42 -3.84 34.90
N SER A 52 29.46 -2.57 35.27
CA SER A 52 28.45 -1.99 36.13
C SER A 52 27.20 -1.91 35.29
N TYR A 53 26.19 -2.68 35.70
CA TYR A 53 24.82 -2.51 35.24
C TYR A 53 24.29 -1.18 35.83
N ASP A 54 24.88 -0.05 35.44
CA ASP A 54 24.34 1.31 35.65
C ASP A 54 23.33 1.64 34.56
N GLY A 55 22.45 0.68 34.35
CA GLY A 55 21.31 0.73 33.45
C GLY A 55 20.10 0.19 34.17
N VAL A 56 19.81 0.70 35.37
CA VAL A 56 18.40 0.86 35.72
C VAL A 56 17.95 2.07 34.91
N PRO A 57 17.13 1.87 33.85
CA PRO A 57 16.45 3.00 33.24
C PRO A 57 15.66 3.65 34.37
N THR A 58 15.89 4.94 34.58
CA THR A 58 15.03 5.77 35.41
C THR A 58 13.61 5.62 34.86
N GLU A 59 12.77 4.89 35.61
CA GLU A 59 11.31 4.67 35.66
C GLU A 59 10.36 5.00 34.49
N ASN A 60 10.78 5.66 33.40
CA ASN A 60 9.92 6.24 32.38
C ASN A 60 10.31 5.87 30.92
N GLN A 61 11.08 4.80 30.69
CA GLN A 61 11.42 4.34 29.33
C GLN A 61 10.65 3.10 28.85
N PHE A 62 9.69 2.62 29.64
CA PHE A 62 8.80 1.50 29.26
C PHE A 62 7.34 1.92 29.03
N ASP A 63 7.07 3.22 28.91
CA ASP A 63 5.75 3.76 28.52
C ASP A 63 5.56 3.76 26.98
N GLN A 64 6.32 2.96 26.24
CA GLN A 64 5.94 2.60 24.88
C GLN A 64 4.81 1.58 25.03
N PRO A 65 3.57 1.88 24.62
CA PRO A 65 2.51 0.87 24.66
C PRO A 65 3.01 -0.36 23.90
N ALA A 66 2.99 -1.52 24.55
CA ALA A 66 3.38 -2.76 23.93
C ALA A 66 2.47 -2.97 22.70
N GLU A 67 3.03 -2.86 21.51
CA GLU A 67 2.31 -3.17 20.28
C GLU A 67 2.07 -4.68 20.27
N GLU A 68 0.80 -5.08 20.35
CA GLU A 68 0.39 -6.47 20.29
C GLU A 68 0.83 -7.08 18.95
N VAL A 69 1.84 -7.95 18.96
CA VAL A 69 2.29 -8.71 17.78
C VAL A 69 1.37 -9.88 17.43
N ASN A 70 0.21 -9.99 18.10
CA ASN A 70 -0.78 -11.03 17.87
C ASN A 70 -1.74 -10.62 16.74
N ARG A 71 -1.20 -10.43 15.52
CA ARG A 71 -2.07 -10.31 14.34
C ARG A 71 -2.74 -11.66 14.16
N SER A 72 -4.02 -11.72 14.53
CA SER A 72 -4.84 -12.90 14.26
C SER A 72 -4.76 -13.18 12.77
N LEU A 73 -4.36 -14.40 12.40
CA LEU A 73 -4.42 -14.86 11.01
C LEU A 73 -5.90 -15.04 10.67
N GLU A 74 -6.55 -13.92 10.39
CA GLU A 74 -7.94 -13.89 9.94
C GLU A 74 -8.00 -14.37 8.49
N ASN A 75 -9.01 -15.17 8.21
CA ASN A 75 -9.37 -15.57 6.86
C ASN A 75 -10.47 -14.66 6.35
N PHE A 76 -10.55 -14.40 5.04
CA PHE A 76 -11.68 -13.64 4.51
C PHE A 76 -12.99 -14.36 4.79
N VAL A 77 -13.99 -13.61 5.25
CA VAL A 77 -15.36 -14.10 5.36
C VAL A 77 -16.27 -13.34 4.40
N MET A 78 -17.40 -13.94 4.06
CA MET A 78 -18.46 -13.26 3.32
C MET A 78 -18.88 -11.97 4.05
N PRO A 79 -19.19 -10.88 3.32
CA PRO A 79 -19.55 -9.59 3.92
C PRO A 79 -20.99 -9.56 4.47
N VAL A 80 -21.53 -10.73 4.85
CA VAL A 80 -22.91 -10.94 5.31
C VAL A 80 -22.93 -11.91 6.48
N ALA A 81 -23.87 -11.74 7.40
CA ALA A 81 -23.97 -12.58 8.60
C ALA A 81 -24.36 -14.04 8.30
N LYS A 82 -25.18 -14.25 7.26
CA LYS A 82 -25.77 -15.54 6.93
C LYS A 82 -25.70 -15.78 5.42
N PRO A 83 -24.62 -16.40 4.93
CA PRO A 83 -24.44 -16.67 3.50
C PRO A 83 -25.57 -17.51 2.89
N ASP A 84 -26.10 -18.48 3.66
CA ASP A 84 -27.17 -19.39 3.18
C ASP A 84 -28.51 -18.68 2.92
N GLU A 85 -28.69 -17.47 3.46
CA GLU A 85 -29.89 -16.65 3.21
C GLU A 85 -29.65 -15.60 2.12
N THR A 86 -28.53 -15.66 1.40
CA THR A 86 -28.15 -14.70 0.36
C THR A 86 -27.98 -15.36 -1.01
N VAL A 87 -28.12 -14.57 -2.06
CA VAL A 87 -27.96 -14.99 -3.45
C VAL A 87 -26.88 -14.13 -4.08
N ILE A 88 -26.01 -14.74 -4.88
CA ILE A 88 -25.04 -14.01 -5.71
C ILE A 88 -25.73 -13.74 -7.04
N GLU A 89 -26.02 -12.47 -7.31
CA GLU A 89 -26.72 -12.05 -8.53
C GLU A 89 -25.76 -11.94 -9.72
N LYS A 90 -24.54 -11.45 -9.47
CA LYS A 90 -23.47 -11.39 -10.46
C LYS A 90 -22.14 -11.78 -9.83
N GLU A 91 -21.43 -12.66 -10.53
CA GLU A 91 -20.10 -13.13 -10.14
C GLU A 91 -18.99 -12.27 -10.76
N PHE A 92 -17.75 -12.50 -10.33
CA PHE A 92 -16.57 -11.83 -10.87
C PHE A 92 -16.35 -12.24 -12.33
N TYR A 93 -16.04 -11.28 -13.20
CA TYR A 93 -15.77 -11.55 -14.60
C TYR A 93 -14.39 -12.20 -14.80
N ASP A 94 -14.37 -13.45 -15.26
CA ASP A 94 -13.15 -14.16 -15.69
C ASP A 94 -13.11 -14.28 -17.23
N ALA A 95 -12.06 -13.73 -17.83
CA ALA A 95 -11.82 -13.79 -19.27
C ALA A 95 -11.54 -15.22 -19.79
N ASN A 96 -11.22 -16.17 -18.90
CA ASN A 96 -10.96 -17.56 -19.23
C ASN A 96 -12.17 -18.47 -19.02
N ALA A 97 -13.27 -17.95 -18.45
CA ALA A 97 -14.50 -18.71 -18.23
C ALA A 97 -15.26 -19.00 -19.54
N THR A 98 -16.31 -19.81 -19.47
CA THR A 98 -17.17 -20.08 -20.62
C THR A 98 -17.95 -18.82 -21.03
N ALA A 99 -18.42 -18.77 -22.29
CA ALA A 99 -19.16 -17.60 -22.78
C ALA A 99 -20.44 -17.32 -21.95
N GLU A 100 -21.11 -18.37 -21.46
CA GLU A 100 -22.30 -18.24 -20.60
C GLU A 100 -21.97 -17.59 -19.25
N GLU A 101 -20.87 -18.01 -18.62
CA GLU A 101 -20.39 -17.43 -17.36
C GLU A 101 -19.91 -15.98 -17.55
N GLN A 102 -19.23 -15.70 -18.65
CA GLN A 102 -18.81 -14.34 -19.00
C GLN A 102 -20.00 -13.41 -19.16
N GLU A 103 -21.03 -13.82 -19.92
CA GLU A 103 -22.25 -13.05 -20.11
C GLU A 103 -22.98 -12.80 -18.78
N ALA A 104 -23.05 -13.80 -17.90
CA ALA A 104 -23.66 -13.67 -16.57
C ALA A 104 -22.90 -12.70 -15.65
N ALA A 105 -21.58 -12.58 -15.80
CA ALA A 105 -20.73 -11.67 -15.05
C ALA A 105 -20.65 -10.24 -15.63
N LEU A 106 -21.38 -9.94 -16.71
CA LEU A 106 -21.45 -8.57 -17.24
C LEU A 106 -22.53 -7.74 -16.54
N ILE A 107 -22.16 -6.49 -16.26
CA ILE A 107 -23.07 -5.46 -15.78
C ILE A 107 -23.50 -4.61 -16.98
N VAL A 108 -24.82 -4.46 -17.16
CA VAL A 108 -25.40 -3.67 -18.24
C VAL A 108 -25.84 -2.33 -17.68
N HIS A 109 -25.32 -1.23 -18.23
CA HIS A 109 -25.73 0.12 -17.86
C HIS A 109 -25.89 0.99 -19.11
N GLY A 110 -27.13 1.39 -19.39
CA GLY A 110 -27.47 2.10 -20.63
C GLY A 110 -27.26 1.22 -21.87
N ASN A 111 -26.27 1.55 -22.69
CA ASN A 111 -25.90 0.80 -23.89
C ASN A 111 -24.50 0.17 -23.80
N GLU A 112 -23.91 0.14 -22.61
CA GLU A 112 -22.56 -0.34 -22.36
C GLU A 112 -22.56 -1.56 -21.43
N TYR A 113 -21.54 -2.38 -21.59
CA TYR A 113 -21.28 -3.57 -20.79
C TYR A 113 -19.99 -3.37 -20.00
N TYR A 114 -20.03 -3.69 -18.72
CA TYR A 114 -18.91 -3.57 -17.81
C TYR A 114 -18.59 -4.94 -17.20
N PRO A 115 -17.32 -5.36 -17.15
CA PRO A 115 -16.95 -6.58 -16.44
C PRO A 115 -17.10 -6.39 -14.94
N ASN A 116 -17.86 -7.27 -14.28
CA ASN A 116 -17.99 -7.24 -12.83
C ASN A 116 -16.63 -7.50 -12.15
N GLN A 117 -16.19 -6.56 -11.29
CA GLN A 117 -14.91 -6.62 -10.59
C GLN A 117 -15.01 -7.25 -9.19
N GLY A 118 -16.17 -7.78 -8.84
CA GLY A 118 -16.44 -8.32 -7.51
C GLY A 118 -17.61 -9.29 -7.51
N LEU A 119 -18.37 -9.30 -6.42
CA LEU A 119 -19.59 -10.09 -6.27
C LEU A 119 -20.74 -9.18 -5.89
N ASP A 120 -21.86 -9.32 -6.59
CA ASP A 120 -23.11 -8.67 -6.24
C ASP A 120 -23.95 -9.62 -5.40
N ILE A 121 -24.05 -9.33 -4.10
CA ILE A 121 -24.72 -10.19 -3.13
C ILE A 121 -26.04 -9.54 -2.74
N SER A 122 -27.13 -10.27 -2.90
CA SER A 122 -28.49 -9.83 -2.56
C SER A 122 -29.15 -10.74 -1.52
N LYS A 123 -30.31 -10.29 -1.02
CA LYS A 123 -31.19 -11.08 -0.16
C LYS A 123 -32.63 -11.02 -0.66
N GLU A 124 -32.86 -11.43 -1.90
CA GLU A 124 -34.19 -11.45 -2.53
C GLU A 124 -34.90 -10.08 -2.41
N GLY A 125 -34.16 -8.99 -2.63
CA GLY A 125 -34.66 -7.61 -2.53
C GLY A 125 -34.89 -7.08 -1.11
N LYS A 126 -34.59 -7.85 -0.06
CA LYS A 126 -34.66 -7.40 1.35
C LYS A 126 -33.40 -6.63 1.72
N ASN A 127 -33.54 -5.65 2.61
CA ASN A 127 -32.37 -5.00 3.23
C ASN A 127 -31.69 -5.99 4.21
N PHE A 128 -30.36 -5.93 4.26
CA PHE A 128 -29.55 -6.68 5.21
C PHE A 128 -28.32 -5.87 5.65
N ASN A 129 -27.69 -6.31 6.73
CA ASN A 129 -26.50 -5.68 7.27
C ASN A 129 -25.27 -6.15 6.49
N VAL A 130 -24.44 -5.21 6.09
CA VAL A 130 -23.15 -5.44 5.44
C VAL A 130 -22.08 -5.43 6.51
N LEU A 131 -21.28 -6.50 6.53
CA LEU A 131 -20.26 -6.72 7.54
C LEU A 131 -18.87 -6.57 6.94
N ALA A 132 -17.90 -6.13 7.75
CA ALA A 132 -16.50 -6.16 7.39
C ALA A 132 -16.05 -7.62 7.18
N ALA A 133 -15.51 -7.91 5.99
CA ALA A 133 -15.03 -9.23 5.59
C ALA A 133 -13.74 -9.62 6.31
N MET A 134 -13.02 -8.63 6.85
CA MET A 134 -11.79 -8.78 7.61
C MET A 134 -11.56 -7.54 8.47
N SER A 135 -10.81 -7.67 9.55
CA SER A 135 -10.39 -6.53 10.38
C SER A 135 -9.46 -5.58 9.59
N GLY A 136 -9.61 -4.28 9.77
CA GLY A 136 -8.82 -3.28 9.05
C GLY A 136 -9.15 -1.85 9.43
N GLU A 137 -8.60 -0.89 8.68
CA GLU A 137 -8.85 0.54 8.84
C GLU A 137 -9.71 1.05 7.69
N VAL A 138 -10.74 1.84 7.99
CA VAL A 138 -11.60 2.45 6.98
C VAL A 138 -10.86 3.62 6.33
N THR A 139 -10.51 3.48 5.05
CA THR A 139 -9.77 4.51 4.31
C THR A 139 -10.68 5.40 3.46
N LYS A 140 -11.89 4.93 3.15
CA LYS A 140 -12.86 5.66 2.32
C LYS A 140 -14.28 5.42 2.79
N VAL A 141 -15.06 6.50 2.89
CA VAL A 141 -16.52 6.50 3.02
C VAL A 141 -17.03 7.61 2.13
N GLN A 142 -17.75 7.27 1.06
CA GLN A 142 -18.13 8.23 0.03
C GLN A 142 -19.53 7.92 -0.53
N GLU A 143 -20.31 8.97 -0.81
CA GLU A 143 -21.52 8.88 -1.61
C GLU A 143 -21.16 8.93 -3.10
N ASP A 144 -21.69 8.00 -3.88
CA ASP A 144 -21.50 7.95 -5.33
C ASP A 144 -22.85 7.66 -6.00
N ALA A 145 -23.23 8.50 -6.96
CA ALA A 145 -24.53 8.40 -7.61
C ALA A 145 -24.64 7.17 -8.53
N LEU A 146 -23.52 6.71 -9.10
CA LEU A 146 -23.49 5.60 -10.04
C LEU A 146 -23.26 4.28 -9.30
N LEU A 147 -22.20 4.21 -8.48
CA LEU A 147 -21.80 3.01 -7.74
C LEU A 147 -22.69 2.76 -6.50
N GLY A 148 -23.46 3.76 -6.10
CA GLY A 148 -24.03 3.83 -4.76
C GLY A 148 -22.95 4.16 -3.73
N ASN A 149 -23.37 4.33 -2.48
CA ASN A 149 -22.44 4.64 -1.42
C ASN A 149 -21.37 3.56 -1.30
N THR A 150 -20.14 3.98 -1.02
CA THR A 150 -18.95 3.15 -1.04
C THR A 150 -18.16 3.26 0.26
N ILE A 151 -17.69 2.12 0.76
CA ILE A 151 -16.70 2.01 1.85
C ILE A 151 -15.48 1.25 1.33
N GLU A 152 -14.28 1.71 1.66
CA GLU A 152 -13.05 0.93 1.49
C GLU A 152 -12.40 0.70 2.85
N ILE A 153 -11.97 -0.54 3.08
CA ILE A 153 -11.24 -0.94 4.28
C ILE A 153 -9.87 -1.44 3.82
N GLU A 154 -8.81 -0.80 4.30
CA GLU A 154 -7.44 -1.24 4.09
C GLU A 154 -7.04 -2.26 5.16
N HIS A 155 -6.36 -3.31 4.69
CA HIS A 155 -5.84 -4.39 5.50
C HIS A 155 -4.31 -4.42 5.39
N SER A 156 -3.69 -5.39 6.05
CA SER A 156 -2.24 -5.59 5.93
C SER A 156 -1.83 -5.92 4.48
N LYS A 157 -0.61 -5.50 4.11
CA LYS A 157 0.07 -5.88 2.86
C LYS A 157 -0.60 -5.39 1.56
N GLY A 158 -1.21 -4.20 1.57
CA GLY A 158 -1.77 -3.58 0.36
C GLY A 158 -3.05 -4.27 -0.15
N VAL A 159 -3.73 -5.00 0.74
CA VAL A 159 -5.03 -5.61 0.45
C VAL A 159 -6.13 -4.66 0.91
N VAL A 160 -7.12 -4.44 0.05
CA VAL A 160 -8.26 -3.56 0.32
C VAL A 160 -9.53 -4.34 0.03
N THR A 161 -10.52 -4.26 0.92
CA THR A 161 -11.88 -4.68 0.62
C THR A 161 -12.74 -3.45 0.33
N ARG A 162 -13.55 -3.55 -0.74
CA ARG A 162 -14.46 -2.47 -1.14
C ARG A 162 -15.91 -2.94 -1.09
N TYR A 163 -16.77 -2.08 -0.57
CA TYR A 163 -18.19 -2.30 -0.40
C TYR A 163 -18.94 -1.16 -1.08
N GLN A 164 -19.55 -1.43 -2.23
CA GLN A 164 -20.36 -0.46 -2.97
C GLN A 164 -21.84 -0.85 -2.92
N SER A 165 -22.71 -0.01 -3.47
CA SER A 165 -24.16 -0.17 -3.36
C SER A 165 -24.63 -0.28 -1.89
N VAL A 166 -23.99 0.39 -0.94
CA VAL A 166 -24.43 0.38 0.46
C VAL A 166 -25.28 1.60 0.81
N LYS A 167 -25.80 1.66 2.04
CA LYS A 167 -26.47 2.82 2.64
C LYS A 167 -26.32 2.78 4.16
N ASP A 168 -26.78 3.83 4.85
CA ASP A 168 -26.80 3.91 6.31
C ASP A 168 -25.43 3.57 6.95
N PHE A 169 -24.39 4.30 6.57
CA PHE A 169 -23.02 4.11 7.09
C PHE A 169 -23.00 3.98 8.62
N LYS A 170 -22.21 3.02 9.12
CA LYS A 170 -21.96 2.78 10.55
C LYS A 170 -20.54 3.11 10.97
N VAL A 171 -19.72 3.54 10.02
CA VAL A 171 -18.30 3.83 10.18
C VAL A 171 -17.93 5.12 9.46
N ALA A 172 -16.81 5.71 9.87
CA ALA A 172 -16.19 6.87 9.27
C ALA A 172 -14.74 6.56 8.85
N VAL A 173 -14.18 7.42 8.00
CA VAL A 173 -12.75 7.33 7.63
C VAL A 173 -11.88 7.45 8.88
N GLY A 174 -10.89 6.55 9.01
CA GLY A 174 -10.00 6.42 10.15
C GLY A 174 -10.48 5.44 11.23
N ASP A 175 -11.70 4.91 11.13
CA ASP A 175 -12.18 3.91 12.08
C ASP A 175 -11.46 2.58 11.89
N THR A 176 -11.01 1.97 12.98
CA THR A 176 -10.60 0.56 12.98
C THR A 176 -11.82 -0.33 13.17
N VAL A 177 -12.04 -1.26 12.25
CA VAL A 177 -13.16 -2.20 12.27
C VAL A 177 -12.65 -3.62 12.47
N LYS A 178 -13.46 -4.44 13.16
CA LYS A 178 -13.20 -5.87 13.33
C LYS A 178 -13.93 -6.69 12.26
N GLN A 179 -13.39 -7.84 11.91
CA GLN A 179 -14.11 -8.81 11.08
C GLN A 179 -15.49 -9.11 11.65
N GLY A 180 -16.51 -9.13 10.78
CA GLY A 180 -17.91 -9.34 11.14
C GLY A 180 -18.60 -8.12 11.75
N GLN A 181 -17.90 -7.00 11.96
CA GLN A 181 -18.52 -5.76 12.41
C GLN A 181 -19.46 -5.20 11.32
N GLU A 182 -20.65 -4.76 11.71
CA GLU A 182 -21.56 -4.05 10.81
C GLU A 182 -20.98 -2.70 10.41
N ILE A 183 -20.82 -2.47 9.12
CA ILE A 183 -20.25 -1.25 8.55
C ILE A 183 -21.29 -0.41 7.81
N ALA A 184 -22.35 -1.03 7.30
CA ALA A 184 -23.43 -0.40 6.56
C ALA A 184 -24.62 -1.36 6.41
N LYS A 185 -25.62 -0.93 5.64
CA LYS A 185 -26.69 -1.78 5.12
C LYS A 185 -26.61 -1.87 3.60
N ALA A 186 -27.14 -2.95 3.03
CA ALA A 186 -27.30 -3.08 1.59
C ALA A 186 -28.22 -1.97 1.05
N GLY A 187 -27.81 -1.41 -0.08
CA GLY A 187 -28.43 -0.27 -0.74
C GLY A 187 -28.80 -0.62 -2.17
N LYS A 188 -28.72 0.36 -3.07
CA LYS A 188 -28.93 0.20 -4.51
C LYS A 188 -27.84 1.00 -5.23
N SER A 189 -27.45 0.54 -6.40
CA SER A 189 -26.59 1.27 -7.33
C SER A 189 -27.35 1.50 -8.65
N SER A 190 -27.05 2.60 -9.33
CA SER A 190 -27.54 2.80 -10.70
C SER A 190 -26.69 2.00 -11.71
N LEU A 191 -25.44 1.67 -11.38
CA LEU A 191 -24.59 0.87 -12.23
C LEU A 191 -25.16 -0.53 -12.47
N ASN A 192 -25.73 -1.16 -11.43
CA ASN A 192 -26.34 -2.48 -11.53
C ASN A 192 -27.76 -2.49 -10.94
N GLU A 193 -28.70 -1.89 -11.67
CA GLU A 193 -30.11 -1.86 -11.26
C GLU A 193 -30.75 -3.25 -11.21
N GLU A 194 -30.25 -4.20 -12.02
CA GLU A 194 -30.76 -5.57 -12.11
C GLU A 194 -30.58 -6.33 -10.79
N ALA A 195 -29.47 -6.13 -10.08
CA ALA A 195 -29.21 -6.75 -8.77
C ALA A 195 -30.12 -6.19 -7.65
N GLY A 196 -30.87 -5.12 -7.91
CA GLY A 196 -31.82 -4.56 -6.96
C GLY A 196 -31.17 -4.11 -5.65
N VAL A 197 -31.67 -4.60 -4.50
CA VAL A 197 -31.05 -4.31 -3.20
C VAL A 197 -29.91 -5.28 -2.94
N HIS A 198 -28.68 -4.80 -3.09
CA HIS A 198 -27.47 -5.62 -3.02
C HIS A 198 -26.30 -4.85 -2.40
N VAL A 199 -25.23 -5.58 -2.07
CA VAL A 199 -23.89 -5.04 -1.87
C VAL A 199 -22.99 -5.55 -2.99
N HIS A 200 -22.22 -4.65 -3.59
CA HIS A 200 -21.15 -5.02 -4.50
C HIS A 200 -19.85 -5.12 -3.69
N PHE A 201 -19.28 -6.31 -3.63
CA PHE A 201 -18.11 -6.61 -2.79
C PHE A 201 -16.90 -6.96 -3.64
N GLU A 202 -15.79 -6.25 -3.42
CA GLU A 202 -14.52 -6.52 -4.08
C GLU A 202 -13.43 -6.83 -3.05
N ILE A 203 -12.51 -7.71 -3.44
CA ILE A 203 -11.20 -7.84 -2.82
C ILE A 203 -10.19 -7.30 -3.82
N ARG A 204 -9.31 -6.40 -3.38
CA ARG A 204 -8.29 -5.79 -4.22
C ARG A 204 -6.91 -5.99 -3.61
N LYS A 205 -5.93 -6.34 -4.45
CA LYS A 205 -4.51 -6.42 -4.10
C LYS A 205 -3.76 -5.41 -4.96
N ASP A 206 -3.06 -4.48 -4.33
CA ASP A 206 -2.28 -3.43 -5.03
C ASP A 206 -3.11 -2.70 -6.11
N SER A 207 -4.37 -2.41 -5.79
CA SER A 207 -5.39 -1.80 -6.65
C SER A 207 -5.99 -2.68 -7.75
N LEU A 208 -5.56 -3.93 -7.93
CA LEU A 208 -6.18 -4.88 -8.86
C LEU A 208 -7.27 -5.69 -8.16
N ALA A 209 -8.45 -5.80 -8.78
CA ALA A 209 -9.52 -6.64 -8.25
C ALA A 209 -9.24 -8.12 -8.54
N VAL A 210 -9.55 -8.97 -7.57
CA VAL A 210 -9.43 -10.43 -7.68
C VAL A 210 -10.77 -11.09 -7.39
N ASN A 211 -11.00 -12.30 -7.90
CA ASN A 211 -12.24 -13.03 -7.69
C ASN A 211 -12.45 -13.35 -6.19
N PRO A 212 -13.43 -12.73 -5.50
CA PRO A 212 -13.58 -12.93 -4.07
C PRO A 212 -13.96 -14.37 -3.68
N LEU A 213 -14.62 -15.12 -4.57
CA LEU A 213 -14.97 -16.52 -4.33
C LEU A 213 -13.74 -17.41 -4.09
N GLU A 214 -12.61 -17.07 -4.70
CA GLU A 214 -11.38 -17.82 -4.53
C GLU A 214 -10.69 -17.57 -3.19
N TYR A 215 -11.05 -16.51 -2.47
CA TYR A 215 -10.36 -16.07 -1.25
C TYR A 215 -11.17 -16.24 0.03
N PHE A 216 -12.48 -16.51 -0.06
CA PHE A 216 -13.24 -16.83 1.14
C PHE A 216 -12.66 -18.05 1.86
N ASN A 217 -12.56 -17.94 3.19
CA ASN A 217 -11.93 -18.89 4.09
C ASN A 217 -10.41 -19.08 3.87
N LYS A 218 -9.77 -18.28 3.02
CA LYS A 218 -8.30 -18.24 2.89
C LYS A 218 -7.72 -17.06 3.66
N SER A 219 -6.48 -17.21 4.10
CA SER A 219 -5.75 -16.15 4.79
C SER A 219 -5.19 -15.12 3.82
N LEU A 220 -4.89 -13.92 4.33
CA LEU A 220 -4.21 -12.85 3.58
C LEU A 220 -2.91 -13.30 2.89
N ALA A 221 -2.25 -14.35 3.39
CA ALA A 221 -1.00 -14.83 2.80
C ALA A 221 -1.19 -15.39 1.38
N THR A 222 -2.37 -15.95 1.08
CA THR A 222 -2.65 -16.56 -0.24
C THR A 222 -2.69 -15.54 -1.38
N LEU A 223 -3.10 -14.30 -1.10
CA LEU A 223 -3.03 -13.19 -2.06
C LEU A 223 -1.59 -12.81 -2.41
N GLN A 224 -0.62 -13.12 -1.55
CA GLN A 224 0.78 -12.80 -1.79
C GLN A 224 1.49 -13.88 -2.61
N GLU A 225 1.08 -15.14 -2.49
CA GLU A 225 1.65 -16.25 -3.25
C GLU A 225 1.21 -16.21 -4.72
N ALA A 226 -0.02 -15.75 -5.00
CA ALA A 226 -0.51 -15.58 -6.36
C ALA A 226 0.34 -14.59 -7.19
N ASP A 227 0.89 -13.55 -6.56
CA ASP A 227 1.80 -12.58 -7.21
C ASP A 227 3.17 -13.19 -7.56
N LEU A 228 3.65 -14.16 -6.77
CA LEU A 228 4.94 -14.83 -7.02
C LEU A 228 4.87 -15.72 -8.27
N ASP A 229 3.75 -16.42 -8.49
CA ASP A 229 3.58 -17.28 -9.66
C ASP A 229 3.47 -16.46 -10.96
N GLN A 230 2.87 -15.27 -10.90
CA GLN A 230 2.84 -14.36 -12.06
C GLN A 230 4.23 -13.81 -12.39
N GLN A 231 5.05 -13.45 -11.40
CA GLN A 231 6.42 -13.00 -11.67
C GLN A 231 7.33 -14.11 -12.25
N VAL A 232 7.20 -15.35 -11.76
CA VAL A 232 7.98 -16.50 -12.28
C VAL A 232 7.57 -16.83 -13.73
N SER A 233 6.31 -16.65 -14.10
CA SER A 233 5.84 -16.84 -15.48
C SER A 233 6.41 -15.81 -16.47
N THR A 234 6.66 -14.57 -16.03
CA THR A 234 7.30 -13.52 -16.85
C THR A 234 8.81 -13.69 -17.02
N GLU A 235 9.52 -14.33 -16.09
CA GLU A 235 10.95 -14.59 -16.24
C GLU A 235 11.23 -15.79 -17.16
N GLN A 236 10.39 -16.83 -17.15
CA GLN A 236 10.54 -18.00 -18.02
C GLN A 236 10.22 -17.74 -19.51
N ALA A 237 9.57 -16.62 -19.85
CA ALA A 237 9.30 -16.23 -21.24
C ALA A 237 10.48 -15.46 -21.89
N SER A 238 11.54 -15.15 -21.14
CA SER A 238 12.66 -14.32 -21.61
C SER A 238 13.94 -15.07 -21.98
N GLU A 239 14.00 -16.39 -21.80
CA GLU A 239 15.21 -17.20 -22.12
C GLU A 239 15.13 -18.04 -23.41
N ASP A 240 14.00 -18.10 -24.12
CA ASP A 240 13.91 -18.85 -25.39
C ASP A 240 13.70 -17.93 -26.60
N LYS A 241 14.71 -17.11 -26.92
CA LYS A 241 14.88 -16.56 -28.28
C LYS A 241 16.29 -16.01 -28.52
N GLY A 242 17.18 -16.92 -28.90
CA GLY A 242 18.44 -16.66 -29.59
C GLY A 242 19.12 -18.00 -29.80
N THR A 243 19.24 -18.59 -30.99
CA THR A 243 19.97 -18.05 -32.14
C THR A 243 19.79 -19.08 -33.28
N GLU A 244 19.45 -18.65 -34.50
CA GLU A 244 20.22 -19.02 -35.70
C GLU A 244 19.78 -18.20 -36.93
N GLU A 245 20.80 -17.80 -37.67
CA GLU A 245 20.83 -16.77 -38.69
C GLU A 245 20.78 -17.38 -40.11
N LYS A 246 20.09 -16.66 -41.02
CA LYS A 246 20.47 -16.36 -42.44
C LYS A 246 20.66 -17.45 -43.51
N LYS A 247 19.97 -17.20 -44.65
CA LYS A 247 20.41 -17.15 -46.09
C LYS A 247 19.17 -17.35 -46.99
N ASP A 248 18.86 -16.67 -48.10
CA ASP A 248 19.54 -15.81 -49.10
C ASP A 248 18.43 -14.88 -49.73
N ALA A 249 18.64 -13.58 -50.01
CA ALA A 249 19.01 -12.95 -51.31
C ALA A 249 18.18 -13.45 -52.54
N ALA A 250 17.64 -12.66 -53.49
CA ALA A 250 17.67 -11.24 -53.87
C ALA A 250 16.61 -10.96 -54.99
N GLU A 251 16.38 -9.65 -55.26
CA GLU A 251 15.79 -9.00 -56.47
C GLU A 251 14.32 -9.30 -56.85
N GLU A 252 13.45 -8.33 -57.14
CA GLU A 252 13.55 -7.24 -58.13
C GLU A 252 12.78 -5.95 -57.71
N LYS A 253 13.32 -4.80 -58.11
CA LYS A 253 12.61 -3.51 -58.21
C LYS A 253 11.82 -3.45 -59.53
N LYS A 254 10.62 -2.86 -59.51
CA LYS A 254 10.26 -1.82 -60.50
C LYS A 254 9.11 -0.92 -60.03
N GLU A 255 9.30 0.34 -60.37
CA GLU A 255 8.51 1.54 -60.08
C GLU A 255 7.19 1.61 -60.87
N SER A 256 6.21 2.34 -60.35
CA SER A 256 5.72 3.63 -60.91
C SER A 256 4.59 4.16 -60.02
N GLU A 257 4.70 5.36 -59.46
CA GLU A 257 3.98 6.58 -59.93
C GLU A 257 2.49 6.29 -60.23
N GLY A 258 1.50 6.86 -59.55
CA GLY A 258 1.35 8.24 -59.09
C GLY A 258 0.03 8.74 -59.69
N ASN A 259 -0.90 9.27 -58.89
CA ASN A 259 -1.72 10.41 -59.32
C ASN A 259 -2.50 11.00 -58.14
N GLU A 260 -2.27 12.28 -57.91
CA GLU A 260 -3.16 13.18 -57.19
C GLU A 260 -4.49 13.33 -57.93
N GLY A 261 -5.56 13.55 -57.19
CA GLY A 261 -6.91 13.70 -57.74
C GLY A 261 -7.82 14.47 -56.80
N GLN A 262 -7.43 15.72 -56.54
CA GLN A 262 -8.20 16.76 -55.88
C GLN A 262 -9.48 17.07 -56.66
N ALA A 263 -10.67 16.96 -56.04
CA ALA A 263 -11.89 17.65 -56.49
C ALA A 263 -13.00 17.67 -55.42
N LYS A 264 -13.09 18.78 -54.68
CA LYS A 264 -14.36 19.43 -54.31
C LYS A 264 -14.54 20.56 -55.34
N PRO A 265 -15.75 20.96 -55.78
CA PRO A 265 -16.45 21.98 -54.97
C PRO A 265 -17.99 22.12 -55.17
N LYS A 266 -18.56 23.06 -54.38
CA LYS A 266 -19.82 23.85 -54.48
C LYS A 266 -21.15 23.17 -54.07
N GLN A 267 -21.84 23.65 -53.02
CA GLN A 267 -22.64 24.90 -52.83
C GLN A 267 -23.87 25.01 -53.73
N GLY A 268 -25.05 25.09 -53.08
CA GLY A 268 -26.32 25.55 -53.63
C GLY A 268 -27.35 25.71 -52.51
N ALA A 269 -27.68 26.95 -52.18
CA ALA A 269 -28.70 27.37 -51.23
C ALA A 269 -29.93 27.95 -51.98
N GLU A 270 -31.04 28.07 -51.24
CA GLU A 270 -32.23 28.93 -51.42
C GLU A 270 -33.41 28.52 -52.35
N LYS A 271 -34.56 28.29 -51.70
CA LYS A 271 -35.87 29.01 -51.76
C LYS A 271 -36.82 28.29 -50.79
N LYS A 272 -37.48 28.84 -49.76
CA LYS A 272 -38.23 30.08 -49.45
C LYS A 272 -39.62 30.18 -50.11
N GLU A 273 -40.67 29.93 -49.32
CA GLU A 273 -42.05 30.52 -49.27
C GLU A 273 -42.83 29.70 -48.21
N SER A 274 -43.14 30.21 -46.99
CA SER A 274 -44.17 31.19 -46.54
C SER A 274 -45.60 30.64 -46.44
N ASP A 275 -46.09 30.50 -45.21
CA ASP A 275 -47.37 31.00 -44.65
C ASP A 275 -47.67 30.21 -43.36
N GLU A 276 -47.48 30.79 -42.17
CA GLU A 276 -48.37 31.73 -41.47
C GLU A 276 -49.73 31.11 -41.12
N SER A 277 -49.90 30.72 -39.84
CA SER A 277 -51.13 30.97 -39.08
C SER A 277 -50.91 30.61 -37.61
N SER A 278 -50.88 31.65 -36.77
CA SER A 278 -51.31 31.64 -35.38
C SER A 278 -52.64 30.88 -35.23
N THR A 279 -53.01 30.31 -34.09
CA THR A 279 -53.62 31.06 -32.99
C THR A 279 -53.95 30.08 -31.85
N THR A 280 -53.43 30.36 -30.65
CA THR A 280 -53.95 29.89 -29.36
C THR A 280 -55.27 30.59 -29.03
N PRO A 281 -56.20 29.88 -28.37
CA PRO A 281 -56.78 30.41 -27.12
C PRO A 281 -56.91 29.27 -26.09
N ASP A 282 -57.21 29.43 -24.81
CA ASP A 282 -57.16 30.50 -23.81
C ASP A 282 -57.57 29.76 -22.51
N ALA A 283 -57.22 30.31 -21.36
CA ALA A 283 -57.54 29.78 -20.05
C ALA A 283 -58.98 30.16 -19.62
N ALA A 284 -59.65 29.27 -18.87
CA ALA A 284 -60.74 29.53 -17.92
C ALA A 284 -60.84 28.26 -17.06
N ASP A 285 -60.56 28.22 -15.74
CA ASP A 285 -61.22 28.88 -14.60
C ASP A 285 -62.75 28.69 -14.58
N THR A 286 -63.28 27.73 -13.81
CA THR A 286 -64.11 27.94 -12.59
C THR A 286 -64.83 26.66 -12.10
N LYS A 287 -64.76 26.47 -10.77
CA LYS A 287 -65.82 26.09 -9.79
C LYS A 287 -66.64 24.78 -9.86
N ASP A 288 -66.57 24.09 -8.70
CA ASP A 288 -67.63 23.69 -7.75
C ASP A 288 -68.93 22.97 -8.18
N GLU A 289 -69.42 22.16 -7.23
CA GLU A 289 -70.66 21.34 -7.16
C GLU A 289 -70.50 19.94 -7.80
N GLU A 290 -70.78 18.81 -7.14
CA GLU A 290 -71.51 18.45 -5.91
C GLU A 290 -70.98 17.07 -5.41
#